data_AF-A0A2E7RPT0-F1
#
_entry.id   AF-A0A2E7RPT0-F1
#
_cell.length_a   1.000
_cell.length_b   1.000
_cell.length_c   1.000
_cell.angle_alpha   90.00
_cell.angle_beta   90.00
_cell.angle_gamma   90.00
#
_symmetry.space_group_name_H-M   'P 1'
#
loop_
_entity.id
_entity.type
_entity.pdbx_description
1 polymer ?
#
loop_
_entity_poly.entity_id
_entity_poly.type
_entity_poly.pdbx_seq_one_letter_code
_entity_poly.pdbx_strand_id
1 'polypeptide(L)'
;MRFTVCQIRKDRNTEKEAMDARVLGKVDPVFFLSAYEEVAAIEADTLDEVFEIGNIGPEEKIERFDRMHSISVGDVIRNDKYECYVVGNCGFERLGMTSTNGRQWFAEEIA
;
A
#
# COMPACT_ATOMS: atom_id res chain seq x y z
N MET A 1 -14.80 6.08 -3.21
CA MET A 1 -14.14 5.82 -1.90
C MET A 1 -12.77 6.50 -1.85
N ARG A 2 -12.18 6.71 -0.67
CA ARG A 2 -10.83 7.29 -0.54
C ARG A 2 -9.81 6.20 -0.21
N PHE A 3 -8.78 6.08 -1.04
CA PHE A 3 -7.69 5.14 -0.86
C PHE A 3 -6.38 5.88 -0.57
N THR A 4 -5.58 5.38 0.36
CA THR A 4 -4.23 5.89 0.62
C THR A 4 -3.22 5.04 -0.12
N VAL A 5 -2.30 5.67 -0.86
CA VAL A 5 -1.16 5.01 -1.51
C VAL A 5 0.04 5.12 -0.58
N CYS A 6 0.68 3.98 -0.31
CA CYS A 6 1.88 3.88 0.50
C CYS A 6 3.05 3.33 -0.32
N GLN A 7 4.21 3.98 -0.24
CA GLN A 7 5.42 3.63 -1.01
C GLN A 7 6.63 3.46 -0.08
N ILE A 8 7.58 2.59 -0.48
CA ILE A 8 8.80 2.32 0.31
C ILE A 8 9.68 3.57 0.37
N ARG A 9 10.22 3.87 1.55
CA ARG A 9 11.24 4.92 1.72
C ARG A 9 12.50 4.59 0.90
N LYS A 10 12.91 5.53 0.04
CA LYS A 10 14.01 5.33 -0.94
C LYS A 10 15.35 4.95 -0.33
N ASP A 11 15.59 5.28 0.94
CA ASP A 11 16.84 5.01 1.64
C ASP A 11 16.99 3.55 2.10
N ARG A 12 15.91 2.75 2.08
CA ARG A 12 15.94 1.32 2.40
C ARG A 12 16.25 0.45 1.17
N ASN A 13 17.49 0.51 0.69
CA ASN A 13 17.91 -0.21 -0.54
C ASN A 13 18.70 -1.51 -0.30
N THR A 14 18.80 -2.00 0.94
CA THR A 14 19.62 -3.19 1.26
C THR A 14 18.93 -4.25 2.13
N GLU A 15 17.63 -4.10 2.40
CA GLU A 15 16.85 -5.09 3.16
C GLU A 15 16.20 -6.08 2.19
N LYS A 16 16.29 -7.39 2.49
CA LYS A 16 15.75 -8.48 1.67
C LYS A 16 14.25 -8.27 1.39
N GLU A 17 13.54 -7.71 2.36
CA GLU A 17 12.13 -7.39 2.35
C GLU A 17 11.78 -6.34 1.27
N ALA A 18 12.65 -5.34 1.05
CA ALA A 18 12.46 -4.35 -0.01
C ALA A 18 12.59 -4.99 -1.40
N MET A 19 13.50 -5.97 -1.54
CA MET A 19 13.65 -6.73 -2.78
C MET A 19 12.45 -7.67 -3.01
N ASP A 20 12.02 -8.39 -1.98
CA ASP A 20 10.85 -9.27 -2.03
C ASP A 20 9.58 -8.48 -2.40
N ALA A 21 9.41 -7.27 -1.86
CA ALA A 21 8.31 -6.38 -2.23
C ALA A 21 8.35 -6.02 -3.72
N ARG A 22 9.50 -5.53 -4.23
CA ARG A 22 9.64 -5.05 -5.61
C ARG A 22 9.59 -6.15 -6.68
N VAL A 23 10.03 -7.37 -6.34
CA VAL A 23 10.18 -8.46 -7.31
C VAL A 23 9.04 -9.47 -7.21
N LEU A 24 8.59 -9.78 -5.99
CA LEU A 24 7.59 -10.81 -5.76
C LEU A 24 6.22 -10.22 -5.44
N GLY A 25 6.12 -8.91 -5.17
CA GLY A 25 4.89 -8.31 -4.64
C GLY A 25 4.57 -8.84 -3.24
N LYS A 26 5.58 -9.30 -2.49
CA LYS A 26 5.40 -9.85 -1.14
C LYS A 26 5.87 -8.84 -0.12
N VAL A 27 4.94 -8.31 0.65
CA VAL A 27 5.21 -7.36 1.72
C VAL A 27 4.89 -8.00 3.06
N ASP A 28 5.89 -8.05 3.93
CA ASP A 28 5.68 -8.42 5.33
C ASP A 28 4.97 -7.28 6.09
N PRO A 29 3.96 -7.55 6.94
CA PRO A 29 3.25 -6.51 7.68
C PRO A 29 4.13 -5.66 8.61
N VAL A 30 5.14 -6.24 9.25
CA VAL A 30 6.06 -5.49 10.13
C VAL A 30 6.99 -4.62 9.30
N PHE A 31 7.45 -5.13 8.16
CA PHE A 31 8.19 -4.33 7.19
C PHE A 31 7.36 -3.15 6.68
N PHE A 32 6.09 -3.38 6.29
CA PHE A 32 5.17 -2.33 5.88
C PHE A 32 5.11 -1.18 6.90
N LEU A 33 4.84 -1.52 8.17
CA LEU A 33 4.68 -0.54 9.25
C LEU A 33 5.93 0.30 9.54
N SER A 34 7.13 -0.20 9.21
CA SER A 34 8.38 0.50 9.51
C SER A 34 9.04 1.16 8.30
N ALA A 35 8.71 0.72 7.07
CA ALA A 35 9.45 1.08 5.85
C ALA A 35 8.64 1.85 4.81
N TYR A 36 7.32 1.99 4.97
CA TYR A 36 6.45 2.67 4.01
C TYR A 36 5.98 4.03 4.53
N GLU A 37 5.78 4.96 3.61
CA GLU A 37 5.19 6.27 3.85
C GLU A 37 3.91 6.43 3.05
N GLU A 38 2.92 7.12 3.61
CA GLU A 38 1.71 7.53 2.91
C GLU A 38 2.07 8.72 2.00
N VAL A 39 1.96 8.55 0.69
CA VAL A 39 2.41 9.56 -0.29
C VAL A 39 1.25 10.32 -0.92
N ALA A 40 0.06 9.72 -0.99
CA ALA A 40 -1.11 10.34 -1.59
C ALA A 40 -2.41 9.67 -1.13
N ALA A 41 -3.53 10.38 -1.32
CA ALA A 41 -4.86 9.81 -1.33
C ALA A 41 -5.51 9.95 -2.70
N ILE A 42 -6.25 8.93 -3.12
CA ILE A 42 -6.92 8.85 -4.42
C ILE A 42 -8.40 8.53 -4.22
N GLU A 43 -9.26 9.29 -4.90
CA GLU A 43 -10.70 9.03 -4.98
C GLU A 43 -11.02 8.04 -6.10
N ALA A 44 -11.49 6.84 -5.75
CA ALA A 44 -11.77 5.75 -6.67
C ALA A 44 -12.81 4.78 -6.07
N ASP A 45 -13.36 3.87 -6.87
CA ASP A 45 -14.31 2.85 -6.42
C ASP A 45 -13.68 1.45 -6.33
N THR A 46 -12.55 1.22 -7.00
CA THR A 46 -11.86 -0.08 -7.03
C THR A 46 -10.34 0.09 -6.97
N LEU A 47 -9.62 -0.98 -6.59
CA LEU A 47 -8.15 -0.98 -6.58
C LEU A 47 -7.55 -0.80 -7.98
N ASP A 48 -8.19 -1.38 -9.01
CA ASP A 48 -7.80 -1.19 -10.41
C ASP A 48 -7.91 0.28 -10.82
N GLU A 49 -8.99 0.97 -10.42
CA GLU A 49 -9.16 2.38 -10.71
C GLU A 49 -8.14 3.25 -9.94
N VAL A 50 -7.78 2.90 -8.70
CA VAL A 50 -6.66 3.56 -7.98
C VAL A 50 -5.36 3.43 -8.75
N PHE A 51 -5.07 2.23 -9.27
CA PHE A 51 -3.86 1.96 -10.05
C PHE A 51 -3.84 2.74 -11.36
N GLU A 52 -4.97 2.81 -12.06
CA GLU A 52 -5.13 3.60 -13.28
C GLU A 52 -4.95 5.10 -12.99
N ILE A 53 -5.69 5.65 -12.02
CA ILE A 53 -5.64 7.07 -11.67
C ILE A 53 -4.24 7.47 -11.19
N GLY A 54 -3.64 6.70 -10.30
CA GLY A 54 -2.33 7.02 -9.74
C GLY A 54 -1.20 7.03 -10.77
N ASN A 55 -1.36 6.35 -11.91
CA ASN A 55 -0.37 6.24 -12.97
C ASN A 55 -0.65 7.11 -14.19
N ILE A 56 -1.92 7.35 -14.52
CA ILE A 56 -2.37 8.03 -15.75
C ILE A 56 -3.11 9.33 -15.43
N GLY A 57 -3.82 9.39 -14.31
CA GLY A 57 -4.70 10.49 -13.92
C GLY A 57 -6.19 10.13 -14.02
N PRO A 58 -7.09 11.10 -13.78
CA PRO A 58 -6.81 12.53 -13.81
C PRO A 58 -6.30 13.07 -12.46
N GLU A 59 -5.49 14.13 -12.49
CA GLU A 59 -4.76 14.65 -11.32
C GLU A 59 -5.70 15.22 -10.24
N GLU A 60 -6.88 15.72 -10.61
CA GLU A 60 -7.87 16.24 -9.67
C GLU A 60 -8.41 15.18 -8.68
N LYS A 61 -8.25 13.89 -8.99
CA LYS A 61 -8.59 12.79 -8.09
C LYS A 61 -7.45 12.42 -7.14
N ILE A 62 -6.28 13.07 -7.24
CA ILE A 62 -5.07 12.75 -6.47
C ILE A 62 -4.75 13.90 -5.52
N GLU A 63 -4.73 13.61 -4.22
CA GLU A 63 -4.22 14.51 -3.20
C GLU A 63 -2.85 14.01 -2.73
N ARG A 64 -1.77 14.75 -3.03
CA ARG A 64 -0.40 14.34 -2.69
C ARG A 64 0.02 14.90 -1.33
N PHE A 65 0.53 14.04 -0.47
CA PHE A 65 1.08 14.41 0.84
C PHE A 65 2.61 14.51 0.80
N ASP A 66 3.24 13.69 -0.03
CA ASP A 66 4.69 13.65 -0.22
C ASP A 66 5.02 13.33 -1.70
N ARG A 67 6.30 13.14 -2.01
CA ARG A 67 6.80 12.76 -3.32
C ARG A 67 6.35 11.34 -3.68
N MET A 68 5.23 11.27 -4.38
CA MET A 68 4.72 10.05 -4.99
C MET A 68 5.42 9.74 -6.33
N HIS A 69 5.74 8.46 -6.56
CA HIS A 69 6.06 7.91 -7.88
C HIS A 69 4.90 7.08 -8.44
N SER A 70 5.04 6.57 -9.67
CA SER A 70 4.06 5.64 -10.25
C SER A 70 3.80 4.45 -9.32
N ILE A 71 2.54 4.07 -9.18
CA ILE A 71 2.12 2.90 -8.41
C ILE A 71 2.59 1.65 -9.15
N SER A 72 3.33 0.78 -8.46
CA SER A 72 3.94 -0.43 -9.03
C SER A 72 3.96 -1.61 -8.04
N VAL A 73 4.45 -2.75 -8.50
CA VAL A 73 4.62 -3.98 -7.70
C VAL A 73 5.38 -3.67 -6.41
N GLY A 74 4.80 -4.10 -5.29
CA GLY A 74 5.33 -3.86 -3.95
C GLY A 74 4.78 -2.61 -3.27
N ASP A 75 4.12 -1.69 -3.98
CA ASP A 75 3.40 -0.59 -3.33
C ASP A 75 2.14 -1.13 -2.62
N VAL A 76 1.65 -0.37 -1.64
CA VAL A 76 0.48 -0.75 -0.84
C VAL A 76 -0.63 0.27 -1.01
N ILE A 77 -1.84 -0.20 -1.27
CA ILE A 77 -3.07 0.61 -1.33
C ILE A 77 -3.91 0.26 -0.10
N ARG A 78 -4.23 1.27 0.71
CA ARG A 78 -5.08 1.13 1.89
C ARG A 78 -6.44 1.73 1.64
N ASN A 79 -7.51 1.02 1.95
CA ASN A 79 -8.87 1.57 1.87
C ASN A 79 -9.26 2.35 3.14
N ASP A 80 -10.46 2.93 3.11
CA ASP A 80 -11.08 3.66 4.22
C ASP A 80 -11.35 2.81 5.47
N LYS A 81 -11.38 1.48 5.34
CA LYS A 81 -11.49 0.50 6.43
C LYS A 81 -10.13 0.06 6.98
N TYR A 82 -9.04 0.72 6.59
CA TYR A 82 -7.66 0.37 6.95
C TYR A 82 -7.19 -1.02 6.48
N GLU A 83 -7.89 -1.62 5.52
CA GLU A 83 -7.43 -2.85 4.88
C GLU A 83 -6.34 -2.49 3.87
N CYS A 84 -5.18 -3.14 3.99
CA CYS A 84 -4.02 -2.91 3.13
C CYS A 84 -3.94 -3.97 2.03
N TYR A 85 -3.65 -3.55 0.81
CA TYR A 85 -3.54 -4.39 -0.37
C TYR A 85 -2.22 -4.11 -1.08
N VAL A 86 -1.38 -5.11 -1.21
CA VAL A 86 -0.12 -5.02 -1.97
C VAL A 86 -0.43 -5.15 -3.45
N VAL A 87 0.20 -4.30 -4.26
CA VAL A 87 0.24 -4.46 -5.71
C VAL A 87 1.15 -5.65 -6.03
N GLY A 88 0.55 -6.74 -6.49
CA GLY A 88 1.27 -7.95 -6.89
C GLY A 88 1.69 -7.92 -8.36
N ASN A 89 2.38 -8.97 -8.81
CA ASN A 89 2.70 -9.13 -10.25
C ASN A 89 1.45 -9.20 -11.13
N CYS A 90 0.34 -9.71 -10.58
CA CYS A 90 -0.97 -9.70 -11.19
C CYS A 90 -2.02 -9.41 -10.10
N GLY A 91 -2.73 -8.29 -10.21
CA GLY A 91 -3.78 -7.91 -9.27
C GLY A 91 -3.25 -7.47 -7.91
N PHE A 92 -4.07 -7.64 -6.88
CA PHE A 92 -3.83 -7.12 -5.53
C PHE A 92 -3.97 -8.22 -4.48
N GLU A 93 -3.02 -8.29 -3.55
CA GLU A 93 -3.03 -9.25 -2.45
C GLU A 93 -3.24 -8.53 -1.13
N ARG A 94 -4.24 -8.98 -0.34
CA ARG A 94 -4.52 -8.39 0.97
C ARG A 94 -3.39 -8.70 1.95
N LEU A 95 -2.80 -7.67 2.56
CA LEU A 95 -1.87 -7.80 3.67
C LEU A 95 -2.61 -8.36 4.89
N GLY A 96 -2.30 -9.61 5.24
CA GLY A 96 -2.74 -10.21 6.49
C GLY A 96 -2.01 -9.56 7.67
N MET A 97 -2.58 -8.50 8.25
CA MET A 97 -2.08 -7.95 9.51
C MET A 97 -2.46 -8.88 10.66
N THR A 98 -1.74 -10.00 10.80
CA THR A 98 -1.79 -10.84 11.99
C THR A 98 -0.93 -10.21 13.08
N SER A 99 -1.49 -10.07 14.27
CA SER A 99 -0.69 -9.88 15.48
C SER A 99 0.39 -10.96 15.54
N THR A 100 1.52 -10.63 16.15
CA THR A 100 2.58 -11.56 16.58
C THR A 100 2.11 -12.80 17.36
N ASN A 101 0.82 -12.89 17.70
CA ASN A 101 0.21 -13.98 18.45
C ASN A 101 -0.80 -14.81 17.63
N GLY A 102 -0.86 -14.66 16.30
CA GLY A 102 -1.81 -15.39 15.44
C GLY A 102 -3.28 -14.94 15.56
N ARG A 103 -3.55 -13.84 16.27
CA ARG A 103 -4.85 -13.16 16.26
C ARG A 103 -4.86 -12.08 15.18
N GLN A 104 -5.84 -12.15 14.30
CA GLN A 104 -6.19 -11.06 13.40
C GLN A 104 -6.93 -10.02 14.23
N TRP A 105 -6.38 -8.81 14.37
CA TRP A 105 -7.09 -7.72 15.03
C TRP A 105 -8.07 -7.13 14.03
N PHE A 106 -9.33 -7.05 14.41
CA PHE A 106 -10.31 -6.26 13.67
C PHE A 106 -10.22 -4.81 14.15
N ALA A 107 -10.47 -3.84 13.24
CA ALA A 107 -10.39 -2.41 13.55
C ALA A 107 -11.29 -1.97 14.73
N GLU A 108 -12.26 -2.79 15.11
CA GLU A 108 -13.17 -2.59 16.24
C GLU A 108 -12.53 -2.84 17.61
N GLU A 109 -11.34 -3.46 17.68
CA GLU A 109 -10.69 -3.84 18.95
C GLU A 109 -9.65 -2.81 19.47
N ILE A 110 -9.49 -1.67 18.78
CA ILE A 110 -8.55 -0.58 19.16
C ILE A 110 -9.32 0.68 19.63
N ALA A 111 -10.53 0.52 20.16
CA ALA A 111 -11.35 1.60 20.72
C ALA A 111 -11.34 1.63 22.26
#